data_AF-A0A7V4HI23-F1
#
_entry.id   AF-A0A7V4HI23-F1
#
_cell.length_a   1.000
_cell.length_b   1.000
_cell.length_c   1.000
_cell.angle_alpha   90.00
_cell.angle_beta   90.00
_cell.angle_gamma   90.00
#
_symmetry.space_group_name_H-M   'P 1'
#
loop_
_entity.id
_entity.type
_entity.pdbx_description
1 polymer ?
#
loop_
_entity_poly.entity_id
_entity_poly.type
_entity_poly.pdbx_seq_one_letter_code
_entity_poly.pdbx_strand_id
1 'polypeptide(L)'
;MGATHCSRDKGLTVRRAPAPEGSERKNAVSGLLANMWDWAVFVLLFGVTIFVHELGHFLTALWTGMKVDTFSLGFGPAIWKKKARGITFKIGCIPVGGYVSIPQLDPGAMSAIQGRVEESDGGAHQASEA
;
A
#
# COMPACT_ATOMS: atom_id res chain seq x y z
N MET A 1 -34.42 3.50 -83.44
CA MET A 1 -33.25 4.15 -82.82
C MET A 1 -33.76 5.26 -81.92
N GLY A 2 -33.58 5.14 -80.61
CA GLY A 2 -34.03 6.13 -79.61
C GLY A 2 -33.73 5.58 -78.22
N ALA A 3 -32.98 6.34 -77.44
CA ALA A 3 -32.09 5.86 -76.41
C ALA A 3 -32.77 5.26 -75.17
N THR A 4 -32.08 4.25 -74.65
CA THR A 4 -32.14 3.71 -73.28
C THR A 4 -32.15 4.81 -72.22
N HIS A 5 -33.19 4.85 -71.40
CA HIS A 5 -33.21 5.66 -70.18
C HIS A 5 -32.93 4.75 -68.97
N CYS A 6 -31.67 4.79 -68.54
CA CYS A 6 -31.16 4.23 -67.30
C CYS A 6 -31.31 5.28 -66.19
N SER A 7 -32.03 4.97 -65.10
CA SER A 7 -31.65 5.32 -63.71
C SER A 7 -32.80 4.96 -62.76
N ARG A 8 -32.52 4.08 -61.78
CA ARG A 8 -33.23 4.10 -60.50
C ARG A 8 -32.45 3.43 -59.37
N ASP A 9 -31.37 4.10 -59.03
CA ASP A 9 -30.68 4.11 -57.75
C ASP A 9 -31.64 4.56 -56.62
N LYS A 10 -32.21 3.59 -55.88
CA LYS A 10 -32.90 3.88 -54.62
C LYS A 10 -31.98 3.53 -53.46
N GLY A 11 -31.66 4.57 -52.70
CA GLY A 11 -30.66 4.59 -51.65
C GLY A 11 -30.81 3.50 -50.60
N LEU A 12 -29.71 2.79 -50.41
CA LEU A 12 -29.40 2.08 -49.18
C LEU A 12 -29.18 3.13 -48.09
N THR A 13 -30.25 3.48 -47.36
CA THR A 13 -30.13 4.34 -46.18
C THR A 13 -29.38 3.54 -45.11
N VAL A 14 -28.06 3.68 -45.07
CA VAL A 14 -27.23 3.28 -43.94
C VAL A 14 -27.76 4.05 -42.73
N ARG A 15 -28.60 3.39 -41.91
CA ARG A 15 -28.95 3.92 -40.59
C ARG A 15 -27.67 3.87 -39.75
N ARG A 16 -26.95 4.99 -39.70
CA ARG A 16 -25.90 5.21 -38.70
C ARG A 16 -26.51 4.94 -37.33
N ALA A 17 -25.91 4.01 -36.58
CA ALA A 17 -26.15 3.89 -35.16
C ALA A 17 -25.90 5.27 -34.51
N PRO A 18 -26.77 5.74 -33.60
CA PRO A 18 -26.50 6.96 -32.86
C PRO A 18 -25.20 6.79 -32.07
N ALA A 19 -24.26 7.72 -32.25
CA ALA A 19 -23.03 7.76 -31.49
C ALA A 19 -23.36 7.85 -29.99
N PRO A 20 -22.66 7.11 -29.10
CA PRO A 20 -22.89 7.22 -27.66
C PRO A 20 -22.65 8.67 -27.24
N GLU A 21 -23.70 9.26 -26.69
CA GLU A 21 -23.77 10.65 -26.26
C GLU A 21 -22.62 10.95 -25.28
N GLY A 22 -21.78 11.94 -25.64
CA GLY A 22 -20.61 12.36 -24.89
C GLY A 22 -20.89 13.09 -23.57
N SER A 23 -21.94 12.71 -22.85
CA SER A 23 -22.32 13.28 -21.55
C SER A 23 -21.90 12.44 -20.35
N GLU A 24 -21.50 11.18 -20.54
CA GLU A 24 -21.07 10.31 -19.44
C GLU A 24 -19.59 10.49 -19.03
N ARG A 25 -18.71 10.93 -19.94
CA ARG A 25 -17.27 11.02 -19.64
C ARG A 25 -16.89 12.17 -18.70
N LYS A 26 -17.70 13.22 -18.62
CA LYS A 26 -17.42 14.41 -17.79
C LYS A 26 -17.60 14.17 -16.29
N ASN A 27 -18.42 13.19 -15.90
CA ASN A 27 -18.64 12.86 -14.49
C ASN A 27 -17.57 11.91 -13.94
N ALA A 28 -16.96 11.08 -14.80
CA ALA A 28 -15.90 10.14 -14.39
C ALA A 28 -14.61 10.86 -13.98
N VAL A 29 -14.27 11.99 -14.61
CA VAL A 29 -13.08 12.79 -14.28
C VAL A 29 -13.37 13.88 -13.24
N SER A 30 -14.61 14.39 -13.20
CA SER A 30 -15.01 15.40 -12.20
C SER A 30 -15.18 14.82 -10.80
N GLY A 31 -15.51 13.52 -10.67
CA GLY A 31 -15.58 12.84 -9.37
C GLY A 31 -14.23 12.64 -8.69
N LEU A 32 -13.13 12.58 -9.45
CA LEU A 32 -11.78 12.37 -8.91
C LEU A 32 -11.20 13.62 -8.22
N LEU A 33 -11.66 14.82 -8.60
CA LEU A 33 -11.16 16.09 -8.08
C LEU A 33 -12.16 16.84 -7.18
N ALA A 34 -13.44 16.44 -7.13
CA ALA A 34 -14.48 17.12 -6.35
C ALA A 34 -14.48 16.79 -4.84
N ASN A 35 -13.84 15.70 -4.42
CA ASN A 35 -14.08 15.13 -3.10
C ASN A 35 -12.88 15.32 -2.16
N MET A 36 -12.69 16.54 -1.66
CA MET A 36 -11.79 16.79 -0.52
C MET A 36 -12.18 15.92 0.70
N TRP A 37 -13.45 15.53 0.77
CA TRP A 37 -13.99 14.54 1.71
C TRP A 37 -13.38 13.15 1.53
N ASP A 38 -13.25 12.65 0.30
CA ASP A 38 -12.69 11.31 0.03
C ASP A 38 -11.21 11.25 0.42
N TRP A 39 -10.45 12.32 0.15
CA TRP A 39 -9.06 12.43 0.59
C TRP A 39 -8.94 12.45 2.12
N ALA A 40 -9.84 13.15 2.82
CA ALA A 40 -9.88 13.16 4.28
C ALA A 40 -10.18 11.77 4.85
N VAL A 41 -11.17 11.06 4.29
CA VAL A 41 -11.50 9.67 4.66
C VAL A 41 -10.33 8.73 4.37
N PHE A 42 -9.65 8.89 3.23
CA PHE A 42 -8.48 8.10 2.87
C PHE A 42 -7.34 8.29 3.88
N VAL A 43 -6.98 9.53 4.21
CA VAL A 43 -5.93 9.82 5.19
C VAL A 43 -6.30 9.27 6.58
N LEU A 44 -7.56 9.37 6.98
CA LEU A 44 -8.03 8.82 8.25
C LEU A 44 -7.95 7.28 8.27
N LEU A 45 -8.47 6.60 7.25
CA LEU A 45 -8.45 5.14 7.17
C LEU A 45 -7.02 4.60 7.08
N PHE A 46 -6.17 5.26 6.30
CA PHE A 46 -4.76 4.92 6.18
C PHE A 46 -4.02 5.12 7.52
N GLY A 47 -4.29 6.24 8.20
CA GLY A 47 -3.76 6.52 9.54
C GLY A 47 -4.18 5.48 10.59
N VAL A 48 -5.45 5.06 10.58
CA VAL A 48 -5.96 3.99 11.45
C VAL A 48 -5.30 2.65 11.11
N THR A 49 -5.14 2.33 9.83
CA THR A 49 -4.51 1.08 9.39
C THR A 49 -3.07 0.98 9.90
N ILE A 50 -2.30 2.06 9.75
CA ILE A 50 -0.93 2.14 10.27
C ILE A 50 -0.93 2.06 11.80
N PHE A 51 -1.85 2.76 12.46
CA PHE A 51 -1.96 2.69 13.91
C PHE A 51 -2.19 1.26 14.41
N VAL A 52 -3.09 0.50 13.78
CA VAL A 52 -3.34 -0.89 14.14
C VAL A 52 -2.13 -1.78 13.84
N HIS A 53 -1.40 -1.54 12.75
CA HIS A 53 -0.18 -2.27 12.42
C HIS A 53 0.90 -2.11 13.50
N GLU A 54 1.21 -0.87 13.87
CA GLU A 54 2.20 -0.57 14.90
C GLU A 54 1.73 -1.04 16.28
N LEU A 55 0.43 -0.89 16.58
CA LEU A 55 -0.16 -1.39 17.82
C LEU A 55 -0.04 -2.91 17.92
N GLY A 56 -0.15 -3.64 16.80
CA GLY A 56 0.06 -5.08 16.75
C GLY A 56 1.48 -5.48 17.19
N HIS A 57 2.50 -4.79 16.68
CA HIS A 57 3.89 -5.01 17.11
C HIS A 57 4.09 -4.68 18.58
N PHE A 58 3.52 -3.56 19.02
CA PHE A 58 3.55 -3.15 20.42
C PHE A 58 2.92 -4.20 21.34
N LEU A 59 1.71 -4.67 21.03
CA LEU A 59 1.01 -5.68 21.82
C LEU A 59 1.75 -7.00 21.84
N THR A 60 2.29 -7.43 20.68
CA THR A 60 3.07 -8.66 20.58
C THR A 60 4.33 -8.58 21.43
N ALA A 61 5.00 -7.44 21.47
CA ALA A 61 6.14 -7.20 22.36
C ALA A 61 5.74 -7.25 23.83
N LEU A 62 4.61 -6.65 24.22
CA LEU A 62 4.10 -6.72 25.58
C LEU A 62 3.72 -8.15 26.00
N TRP A 63 3.07 -8.92 25.12
CA TRP A 63 2.67 -10.31 25.39
C TRP A 63 3.85 -11.27 25.49
N THR A 64 4.92 -11.01 24.76
CA THR A 64 6.18 -11.78 24.84
C THR A 64 7.06 -11.33 26.02
N GLY A 65 6.64 -10.31 26.79
CA GLY A 65 7.38 -9.80 27.94
C GLY A 65 8.59 -8.93 27.56
N MET A 66 8.68 -8.49 26.30
CA MET A 66 9.75 -7.62 25.83
C MET A 66 9.51 -6.17 26.27
N LYS A 67 10.58 -5.45 26.61
CA LYS A 67 10.49 -4.02 26.92
C LYS A 67 10.44 -3.20 25.64
N VAL A 68 9.37 -2.43 25.47
CA VAL A 68 9.27 -1.41 24.42
C VAL A 68 9.78 -0.08 24.97
N ASP A 69 10.64 0.60 24.21
CA ASP A 69 11.18 1.92 24.61
C ASP A 69 10.43 3.08 23.95
N THR A 70 10.07 2.93 22.67
CA THR A 70 9.39 3.98 21.90
C THR A 70 8.32 3.41 20.99
N PHE A 71 7.14 4.04 21.00
CA PHE A 71 6.05 3.81 20.06
C PHE A 71 5.83 5.10 19.26
N SER A 72 6.12 5.11 17.96
CA SER A 72 5.97 6.28 17.10
C SER A 72 4.90 6.04 16.05
N LEU A 73 3.87 6.88 16.03
CA LEU A 73 2.87 6.92 14.97
C LEU A 73 3.21 8.08 14.02
N GLY A 74 3.59 7.80 12.79
CA GLY A 74 4.04 8.80 11.84
C GLY A 74 5.54 9.09 11.91
N PHE A 75 6.08 9.54 10.78
CA PHE A 75 7.46 9.97 10.62
C PHE A 75 7.62 11.49 10.77
N GLY A 76 8.87 11.94 10.91
CA GLY A 76 9.22 13.37 10.93
C GLY A 76 9.21 14.02 12.32
N PRO A 77 9.16 15.38 12.34
CA PRO A 77 9.02 16.16 13.57
C PRO A 77 7.85 15.68 14.40
N ALA A 78 8.07 15.49 15.71
CA ALA A 78 7.00 15.08 16.59
C ALA A 78 6.08 16.28 16.85
N ILE A 79 4.82 16.15 16.48
CA ILE A 79 3.76 17.08 16.90
C ILE A 79 3.52 16.89 18.39
N TRP A 80 3.57 15.63 18.85
CA TRP A 80 3.31 15.30 20.24
C TRP A 80 4.24 14.20 20.72
N LYS A 81 4.69 14.33 21.97
CA LYS A 81 5.47 13.30 22.68
C LYS A 81 4.94 13.18 24.10
N LYS A 82 4.72 11.95 24.57
CA LYS A 82 4.36 11.66 25.96
C LYS A 82 5.11 10.42 26.42
N LYS A 83 5.79 10.51 27.55
CA LYS A 83 6.41 9.35 28.21
C LYS A 83 5.44 8.80 29.26
N ALA A 84 5.11 7.52 29.16
CA ALA A 84 4.24 6.85 30.12
C ALA A 84 4.74 5.42 30.39
N ARG A 85 4.87 5.06 31.68
CA ARG A 85 5.28 3.71 32.13
C ARG A 85 6.60 3.21 31.49
N GLY A 86 7.53 4.12 31.21
CA GLY A 86 8.81 3.83 30.55
C GLY A 86 8.78 3.87 29.03
N ILE A 87 7.59 3.99 28.41
CA ILE A 87 7.39 3.96 26.97
C ILE A 87 7.20 5.38 26.45
N THR A 88 7.94 5.74 25.41
CA THR A 88 7.82 7.05 24.76
C THR A 88 6.83 6.97 23.61
N PHE A 89 5.65 7.56 23.77
CA PHE A 89 4.66 7.71 22.71
C PHE A 89 4.97 8.97 21.92
N LYS A 90 5.21 8.83 20.62
CA LYS A 90 5.49 9.93 19.68
C LYS A 90 4.44 9.93 18.58
N ILE A 91 3.96 11.11 18.21
CA ILE A 91 3.12 11.32 17.03
C ILE A 91 3.86 12.26 16.08
N GLY A 92 4.25 11.74 14.91
CA GLY A 92 4.89 12.48 13.83
C GLY A 92 3.88 13.19 12.92
N CYS A 93 4.35 14.15 12.14
CA CYS A 93 3.49 14.89 11.22
C CYS A 93 3.18 14.16 9.91
N ILE A 94 4.01 13.18 9.52
CA ILE A 94 3.86 12.44 8.27
C ILE A 94 3.17 11.10 8.58
N PRO A 95 1.93 10.87 8.13
CA PRO A 95 1.19 9.64 8.42
C PRO A 95 1.66 8.43 7.58
N VAL A 96 2.80 8.51 6.89
CA VAL A 96 3.31 7.46 5.97
C VAL A 96 4.11 6.40 6.73
N GLY A 97 3.60 5.93 7.87
CA GLY A 97 4.13 4.81 8.65
C GLY A 97 4.35 5.09 10.13
N GLY A 98 5.13 4.26 10.81
CA GLY A 98 5.42 4.35 12.24
C GLY A 98 6.57 3.40 12.61
N TYR A 99 6.93 3.33 13.89
CA TYR A 99 7.84 2.31 14.37
C TYR A 99 7.69 2.02 15.86
N VAL A 100 7.99 0.78 16.24
CA VAL A 100 8.12 0.33 17.63
C VAL A 100 9.58 -0.06 17.90
N SER A 101 10.22 0.66 18.82
CA SER A 101 11.61 0.38 19.21
C SER A 101 11.66 -0.60 20.37
N ILE A 102 12.28 -1.76 20.13
CA ILE A 102 12.49 -2.82 21.12
C ILE A 102 14.00 -3.00 21.31
N PRO A 103 14.59 -2.51 22.41
CA PRO A 103 16.05 -2.49 22.62
C PRO A 103 16.71 -3.89 22.63
N GLN A 104 15.92 -4.93 22.85
CA GLN A 104 16.40 -6.31 22.97
C GLN A 104 16.54 -7.02 21.61
N LEU A 105 15.95 -6.48 20.54
CA LEU A 105 16.13 -6.97 19.17
C LEU A 105 17.08 -6.01 18.45
N ASP A 106 18.37 -6.13 18.73
CA ASP A 106 19.37 -5.45 17.91
C ASP A 106 19.38 -6.10 16.51
N PRO A 107 19.10 -5.35 15.42
CA PRO A 107 19.04 -5.91 14.07
C PRO A 107 20.36 -6.54 13.60
N GLY A 108 21.50 -6.09 14.15
CA GLY A 108 22.81 -6.62 13.84
C GLY A 108 23.00 -8.06 14.32
N ALA A 109 22.40 -8.41 15.46
CA ALA A 109 22.51 -9.76 16.03
C ALA A 109 21.72 -10.81 15.22
N MET A 110 20.52 -10.47 14.74
CA MET A 110 19.72 -11.40 13.94
C MET A 110 20.26 -11.56 12.51
N SER A 111 20.79 -10.49 11.91
CA SER A 111 21.46 -10.55 10.60
C SER A 111 22.71 -11.45 10.63
N ALA A 112 23.48 -11.41 11.72
CA ALA A 112 24.67 -12.25 11.90
C ALA A 112 24.37 -13.75 12.04
N ILE A 113 23.19 -14.13 12.55
CA ILE A 113 22.76 -15.53 12.61
C ILE A 113 22.20 -15.98 11.26
N GLN A 114 21.40 -15.15 10.59
CA GLN A 114 20.87 -15.48 9.26
C GLN A 114 22.00 -15.75 8.25
N GLY A 115 23.10 -14.99 8.31
CA GLY A 115 24.29 -15.23 7.49
C GLY A 115 25.08 -16.50 7.84
N ARG A 116 24.85 -17.11 9.01
CA ARG A 116 25.52 -18.36 9.42
C ARG A 116 24.72 -19.62 9.05
N VAL A 117 23.45 -19.48 8.71
CA VAL A 117 22.60 -20.63 8.32
C VAL A 117 22.83 -21.04 6.85
N GLU A 118 23.31 -20.14 5.98
CA GLU A 118 23.63 -20.50 4.58
C GLU A 118 24.93 -21.30 4.40
N GLU A 119 25.81 -21.40 5.41
CA GLU A 119 27.15 -22.01 5.22
C GLU A 119 27.32 -23.43 5.80
N SER A 120 26.30 -24.00 6.46
CA SER A 120 26.49 -25.29 7.19
C SER A 120 25.81 -26.53 6.59
N ASP A 121 24.99 -26.42 5.54
CA ASP A 121 24.27 -27.57 4.96
C ASP A 121 24.83 -28.10 3.62
N GLY A 122 26.09 -27.76 3.28
CA GLY A 122 26.76 -28.19 2.04
C GLY A 122 27.70 -29.39 2.14
N GLY A 123 27.77 -30.09 3.28
CA GLY A 123 28.87 -31.02 3.56
C GLY A 123 28.48 -32.41 4.04
N ALA A 124 27.85 -33.24 3.20
CA ALA A 124 27.93 -34.70 3.31
C ALA A 124 27.26 -35.39 2.12
N HIS A 125 27.94 -35.48 0.98
CA HIS A 125 27.73 -36.60 0.05
C HIS A 125 28.95 -36.76 -0.84
N GLN A 126 29.88 -37.60 -0.40
CA GLN A 126 30.61 -38.54 -1.27
C GLN A 126 31.27 -39.59 -0.38
N ALA A 127 30.52 -40.69 -0.24
CA ALA A 127 31.02 -41.97 0.18
C ALA A 127 31.78 -42.62 -0.99
N SER A 128 32.83 -43.36 -0.65
CA SER A 128 33.16 -44.67 -1.22
C SER A 128 33.14 -44.81 -2.75
N GLU A 129 34.31 -44.64 -3.38
CA GLU A 129 34.81 -45.28 -4.61
C GLU A 129 36.28 -44.81 -4.72
N ALA A 130 37.36 -45.60 -4.88
CA ALA A 130 37.60 -47.02 -5.10
C ALA A 130 39.04 -47.33 -4.63
#